data_AF-A0A2K5UTF8-F1
#
_entry.id   AF-A0A2K5UTF8-F1
#
_cell.length_a   1.000
_cell.length_b   1.000
_cell.length_c   1.000
_cell.angle_alpha   90.00
_cell.angle_beta   90.00
_cell.angle_gamma   90.00
#
_symmetry.space_group_name_H-M   'P 1'
#
loop_
_entity.id
_entity.type
_entity.pdbx_description
1 polymer ?
#
loop_
_entity_poly.entity_id
_entity_poly.type
_entity_poly.pdbx_seq_one_letter_code
_entity_poly.pdbx_strand_id
1 'polypeptide(L)'
;MPFPVTTQGPPQQAPLPKCYGISSPISLAVPKETDCLLTQRLIETLRPFGVFEEEEELQRRILVLEKLNNLVKEWIREISESKSLPQSVIENVGGKIFTFGSYRLGVHTKGADIDALCVAPRHVDRSDFFTSFYVKLKLQEEVKDLRAVEEAFVPVIKLCFDGIEIDILFARLALQTIPEDLDLRDDSLLKNLDIRCIRSLNGCRVTDEILHLVPNIDNFRLTLRAIKLWAKCHNIYSNILGFLGGVSWAMLVARTCQLYPNAVASTLVRKFFLVFSEWEWPNPVLLKEPEERNLNLPVWDPRVNPSDRYHLMPIITPAYPQQNSTYNVSVSTRMVMIEEFKQGLAITHEILLSKAEWSKLFEAPSFFQKYKHYIVLLASAPTEKQHLEWVGLVESKIRILVGSLEKNEFITLAHVNPQSFPAPKENPDMEEFRTMWVIGLVLKKPENSEILSIDLTYDIQSFTDTVYRQAMNSKMFEMGMKITAMHLRRKELHQLLPHHVLQDKKAHATEGRRLTDLNDSSFDLSAGCENSMSVPSSTSTMKTGHTGFIRRTVLESNQRSNIFFELTKLHVLFSSIISPKTKKLFASPSSLCLYGHSMLMCHFTRKKE
;
A
#
# COMPACT_ATOMS: atom_id res chain seq x y z
N MET A 1 47.23 62.45 -3.71
CA MET A 1 45.87 62.33 -4.26
C MET A 1 46.02 61.99 -5.73
N PRO A 2 45.57 60.81 -6.20
CA PRO A 2 44.15 60.49 -6.29
C PRO A 2 43.78 59.07 -5.77
N PHE A 3 42.46 58.86 -5.65
CA PHE A 3 41.75 57.70 -5.09
C PHE A 3 41.95 56.39 -5.88
N PRO A 4 41.89 55.21 -5.23
CA PRO A 4 41.88 53.92 -5.93
C PRO A 4 40.49 53.61 -6.51
N VAL A 5 40.52 53.13 -7.76
CA VAL A 5 39.39 52.67 -8.57
C VAL A 5 38.79 51.40 -7.97
N THR A 6 37.48 51.42 -7.70
CA THR A 6 36.70 50.24 -7.32
C THR A 6 36.42 49.40 -8.57
N THR A 7 37.12 48.27 -8.72
CA THR A 7 36.77 47.22 -9.69
C THR A 7 35.52 46.49 -9.21
N GLN A 8 34.40 46.69 -9.91
CA GLN A 8 33.19 45.87 -9.73
C GLN A 8 33.49 44.45 -10.23
N GLY A 9 33.28 43.45 -9.36
CA GLY A 9 33.36 42.04 -9.70
C GLY A 9 32.25 41.63 -10.68
N PRO A 10 32.40 40.48 -11.37
CA PRO A 10 31.45 40.04 -12.38
C PRO A 10 30.07 39.79 -11.76
N PRO A 11 28.98 40.09 -12.49
CA PRO A 11 27.62 39.90 -11.99
C PRO A 11 27.38 38.43 -11.67
N GLN A 12 26.91 38.16 -10.44
CA GLN A 12 26.41 36.84 -10.04
C GLN A 12 25.33 36.41 -11.03
N GLN A 13 25.58 35.34 -11.78
CA GLN A 13 24.58 34.69 -12.62
C GLN A 13 23.42 34.27 -11.71
N ALA A 14 22.21 34.74 -12.03
CA ALA A 14 20.99 34.25 -11.42
C ALA A 14 20.94 32.72 -11.57
N PRO A 15 20.58 31.95 -10.52
CA PRO A 15 20.50 30.50 -10.62
C PRO A 15 19.55 30.13 -11.75
N LEU A 16 20.02 29.29 -12.68
CA LEU A 16 19.23 28.75 -13.78
C LEU A 16 17.91 28.17 -13.21
N PRO A 17 16.75 28.39 -13.86
CA PRO A 17 15.49 27.81 -13.43
C PRO A 17 15.66 26.30 -13.27
N LYS A 18 15.37 25.78 -12.07
CA LYS A 18 15.46 24.35 -11.78
C LYS A 18 14.49 23.60 -12.69
N CYS A 19 15.01 22.96 -13.73
CA CYS A 19 14.22 22.15 -14.66
C CYS A 19 13.95 20.79 -14.02
N TYR A 20 12.70 20.34 -14.06
CA TYR A 20 12.29 19.04 -13.54
C TYR A 20 11.91 18.11 -14.69
N GLY A 21 12.41 16.88 -14.68
CA GLY A 21 12.12 15.88 -15.71
C GLY A 21 13.07 15.91 -16.90
N ILE A 22 12.87 14.96 -17.82
CA ILE A 22 13.67 14.75 -19.03
C ILE A 22 13.20 15.58 -20.24
N SER A 23 12.11 16.33 -20.10
CA SER A 23 11.53 17.14 -21.17
C SER A 23 11.09 18.49 -20.63
N SER A 24 10.94 19.47 -21.53
CA SER A 24 10.28 20.73 -21.17
C SER A 24 8.84 20.49 -20.69
N PRO A 25 8.31 21.34 -19.79
CA PRO A 25 6.92 21.26 -19.36
C PRO A 25 5.96 21.53 -20.53
N ILE A 26 4.79 20.88 -20.53
CA ILE A 26 3.76 21.08 -21.55
C ILE A 26 3.08 22.44 -21.39
N SER A 27 2.88 22.88 -20.14
CA SER A 27 2.29 24.18 -19.84
C SER A 27 2.81 24.74 -18.52
N LEU A 28 3.13 26.03 -18.55
CA LEU A 28 3.49 26.84 -17.38
C LEU A 28 2.30 27.64 -16.83
N ALA A 29 1.09 27.41 -17.35
CA ALA A 29 -0.10 28.15 -16.91
C ALA A 29 -0.36 27.96 -15.41
N VAL A 30 -0.61 29.07 -14.74
CA VAL A 30 -1.04 29.11 -13.33
C VAL A 30 -2.53 28.80 -13.23
N PRO A 31 -3.01 28.26 -12.08
CA PRO A 31 -4.42 27.95 -11.86
C PRO A 31 -5.29 29.22 -11.93
N LYS A 32 -6.51 29.06 -12.42
CA LYS A 32 -7.58 30.04 -12.26
C LYS A 32 -8.30 29.83 -10.94
N GLU A 33 -9.06 30.82 -10.49
CA GLU A 33 -9.90 30.71 -9.29
C GLU A 33 -10.86 29.51 -9.35
N THR A 34 -11.39 29.21 -10.55
CA THR A 34 -12.22 28.02 -10.80
C THR A 34 -11.49 26.71 -10.50
N ASP A 35 -10.19 26.62 -10.81
CA ASP A 35 -9.39 25.43 -10.56
C ASP A 35 -9.12 25.25 -9.05
N CYS A 36 -8.94 26.36 -8.33
CA CYS A 36 -8.81 26.38 -6.87
C CYS A 36 -10.10 25.90 -6.19
N LEU A 37 -11.27 26.38 -6.63
CA LEU A 37 -12.57 25.93 -6.14
C LEU A 37 -12.78 24.42 -6.41
N LEU A 38 -12.43 23.94 -7.60
CA LEU A 38 -12.49 22.51 -7.92
C LEU A 38 -11.53 21.68 -7.06
N THR A 39 -10.37 22.23 -6.69
CA THR A 39 -9.42 21.56 -5.78
C THR A 39 -10.00 21.46 -4.37
N GLN A 40 -10.68 22.50 -3.89
CA GLN A 40 -11.35 22.46 -2.59
C GLN A 40 -12.46 21.38 -2.56
N ARG A 41 -13.28 21.30 -3.61
CA ARG A 41 -14.30 20.24 -3.75
C ARG A 41 -13.68 18.84 -3.80
N LEU A 42 -12.52 18.69 -4.43
CA LEU A 42 -11.78 17.43 -4.44
C LEU A 42 -11.37 17.04 -3.01
N ILE A 43 -10.80 17.96 -2.23
CA ILE A 43 -10.42 17.71 -0.83
C ILE A 43 -11.64 17.27 -0.01
N GLU A 44 -12.76 17.98 -0.13
CA GLU A 44 -14.01 17.66 0.56
C GLU A 44 -14.53 16.28 0.19
N THR A 45 -14.49 15.93 -1.10
CA THR A 45 -14.91 14.60 -1.59
C THR A 45 -14.00 13.48 -1.09
N LEU A 46 -12.71 13.75 -0.88
CA LEU A 46 -11.74 12.77 -0.40
C LEU A 46 -11.87 12.45 1.10
N ARG A 47 -12.33 13.39 1.92
CA ARG A 47 -12.40 13.22 3.39
C ARG A 47 -13.22 12.00 3.84
N PRO A 48 -14.45 11.74 3.33
CA PRO A 48 -15.25 10.59 3.73
C PRO A 48 -14.59 9.23 3.47
N PHE A 49 -13.67 9.14 2.50
CA PHE A 49 -12.95 7.90 2.20
C PHE A 49 -11.78 7.62 3.15
N GLY A 50 -11.57 8.45 4.18
CA GLY A 50 -10.50 8.24 5.16
C GLY A 50 -9.09 8.34 4.59
N VAL A 51 -8.93 9.04 3.46
CA VAL A 51 -7.61 9.18 2.82
C VAL A 51 -6.70 10.17 3.53
N PHE A 52 -7.24 11.01 4.42
CA PHE A 52 -6.47 11.86 5.32
C PHE A 52 -6.47 11.22 6.71
N GLU A 53 -5.30 11.14 7.34
CA GLU A 53 -5.17 10.67 8.71
C GLU A 53 -5.38 11.83 9.68
N GLU A 54 -5.89 11.54 10.88
CA GLU A 54 -6.11 12.54 11.92
C GLU A 54 -4.78 12.97 12.54
N GLU A 55 -4.71 14.20 13.04
CA GLU A 55 -3.48 14.75 13.62
C GLU A 55 -2.98 13.96 14.84
N GLU A 56 -3.89 13.44 15.66
CA GLU A 56 -3.55 12.59 16.82
C GLU A 56 -2.86 11.30 16.40
N GLU A 57 -3.31 10.68 15.30
CA GLU A 57 -2.70 9.47 14.73
C GLU A 57 -1.33 9.78 14.11
N LEU A 58 -1.19 10.92 13.43
CA LEU A 58 0.10 11.39 12.92
C LEU A 58 1.11 11.58 14.06
N GLN A 59 0.69 12.22 15.16
CA GLN A 59 1.52 12.40 16.34
C GLN A 59 1.90 11.06 16.98
N ARG A 60 0.96 10.11 17.05
CA ARG A 60 1.23 8.75 17.55
C ARG A 60 2.31 8.06 16.72
N ARG A 61 2.24 8.13 15.39
CA ARG A 61 3.26 7.58 14.49
C ARG A 61 4.64 8.22 14.70
N ILE A 62 4.70 9.53 14.93
CA ILE A 62 5.97 10.25 15.21
C ILE A 62 6.61 9.72 16.49
N LEU A 63 5.84 9.57 17.57
CA LEU A 63 6.34 9.05 18.85
C LEU A 63 6.85 7.61 18.74
N VAL A 64 6.15 6.76 17.99
CA VAL A 64 6.59 5.37 17.73
C VAL A 64 7.91 5.35 16.96
N LEU A 65 8.07 6.20 15.94
CA LEU A 65 9.33 6.30 15.18
C LEU A 65 10.48 6.82 16.03
N GLU A 66 10.22 7.77 16.94
CA GLU A 66 11.23 8.26 17.89
C GLU A 66 11.70 7.15 18.84
N LYS A 67 10.76 6.38 19.42
CA LYS A 67 11.09 5.22 20.25
C LYS A 67 11.90 4.17 19.46
N LEU A 68 11.47 3.82 18.26
CA LEU A 68 12.19 2.86 17.41
C LEU A 68 13.60 3.34 17.04
N ASN A 69 13.77 4.63 16.74
CA ASN A 69 15.08 5.19 16.45
C ASN A 69 16.01 5.11 17.67
N ASN A 70 15.50 5.34 18.87
CA ASN A 70 16.26 5.18 20.11
C ASN A 70 16.64 3.70 20.36
N LEU A 71 15.72 2.75 20.13
CA LEU A 71 16.02 1.32 20.23
C LEU A 71 17.11 0.89 19.24
N VAL A 72 17.11 1.43 18.02
CA VAL A 72 18.17 1.17 17.03
C VAL A 72 19.52 1.72 17.51
N LYS A 73 19.56 2.95 18.04
CA LYS A 73 20.80 3.55 18.56
C LYS A 73 21.35 2.77 19.76
N GLU A 74 20.48 2.39 20.69
CA GLU A 74 20.84 1.55 21.83
C GLU A 74 21.41 0.20 21.38
N TRP A 75 20.70 -0.48 20.48
CA TRP A 75 21.13 -1.76 19.94
C TRP A 75 22.49 -1.69 19.23
N ILE A 76 22.71 -0.68 18.38
CA ILE A 76 23.99 -0.51 17.67
C ILE A 76 25.12 -0.23 18.66
N ARG A 77 24.86 0.54 19.73
CA ARG A 77 25.84 0.77 20.80
C ARG A 77 26.20 -0.53 21.53
N GLU A 78 25.22 -1.34 21.91
CA GLU A 78 25.45 -2.66 22.54
C GLU A 78 26.28 -3.60 21.65
N ILE A 79 26.00 -3.63 20.35
CA ILE A 79 26.80 -4.42 19.40
C ILE A 79 28.24 -3.89 19.34
N SER A 80 28.42 -2.57 19.33
CA SER A 80 29.73 -1.92 19.30
C SER A 80 30.56 -2.25 20.54
N GLU A 81 29.93 -2.28 21.72
CA GLU A 81 30.52 -2.70 22.99
C GLU A 81 30.89 -4.19 22.96
N SER A 82 29.99 -5.07 22.49
CA SER A 82 30.22 -6.51 22.41
C SER A 82 31.39 -6.88 21.48
N LYS A 83 31.61 -6.08 20.42
CA LYS A 83 32.73 -6.22 19.49
C LYS A 83 34.01 -5.51 19.98
N SER A 84 34.00 -5.01 21.23
CA SER A 84 35.14 -4.37 21.90
C SER A 84 35.76 -3.21 21.09
N LEU A 85 34.91 -2.40 20.44
CA LEU A 85 35.38 -1.22 19.71
C LEU A 85 35.91 -0.15 20.69
N PRO A 86 36.79 0.76 20.23
CA PRO A 86 37.27 1.86 21.07
C PRO A 86 36.11 2.73 21.58
N GLN A 87 36.19 3.20 22.83
CA GLN A 87 35.16 4.02 23.46
C GLN A 87 34.80 5.27 22.63
N SER A 88 35.80 5.90 22.00
CA SER A 88 35.60 7.04 21.11
C SER A 88 34.71 6.73 19.89
N VAL A 89 34.72 5.49 19.40
CA VAL A 89 33.85 5.03 18.31
C VAL A 89 32.46 4.70 18.86
N ILE A 90 32.38 4.03 20.01
CA ILE A 90 31.10 3.65 20.65
C ILE A 90 30.25 4.90 20.93
N GLU A 91 30.85 5.98 21.42
CA GLU A 91 30.16 7.25 21.71
C GLU A 91 29.60 7.94 20.45
N ASN A 92 30.19 7.67 19.28
CA ASN A 92 29.86 8.35 18.02
C ASN A 92 29.34 7.40 16.94
N VAL A 93 29.04 6.14 17.27
CA VAL A 93 28.70 5.11 16.29
C VAL A 93 27.42 5.44 15.52
N GLY A 94 26.48 6.12 16.19
CA GLY A 94 25.21 6.55 15.62
C GLY A 94 24.29 5.38 15.31
N GLY A 95 23.58 5.50 14.18
CA GLY A 95 22.54 4.58 13.75
C GLY A 95 21.21 5.31 13.62
N LYS A 96 20.44 4.97 12.58
CA LYS A 96 19.25 5.75 12.23
C LYS A 96 18.16 4.92 11.57
N ILE A 97 16.92 5.25 11.90
CA ILE A 97 15.73 4.82 11.16
C ILE A 97 15.42 5.87 10.08
N PHE A 98 15.27 5.41 8.84
CA PHE A 98 14.72 6.17 7.74
C PHE A 98 13.35 5.63 7.39
N THR A 99 12.39 6.49 7.09
CA THR A 99 11.10 6.05 6.54
C THR A 99 11.11 6.15 5.02
N PHE A 100 10.31 5.32 4.36
CA PHE A 100 10.08 5.40 2.93
C PHE A 100 8.63 5.11 2.59
N GLY A 101 8.32 4.93 1.30
CA GLY A 101 7.00 4.52 0.88
C GLY A 101 5.93 5.58 1.16
N SER A 102 4.70 5.13 1.41
CA SER A 102 3.54 6.03 1.44
C SER A 102 3.54 7.01 2.62
N TYR A 103 4.06 6.58 3.76
CA TYR A 103 4.21 7.42 4.96
C TYR A 103 5.21 8.56 4.72
N ARG A 104 6.41 8.24 4.21
CA ARG A 104 7.43 9.26 3.90
C ARG A 104 6.99 10.23 2.81
N LEU A 105 6.25 9.75 1.82
CA LEU A 105 5.64 10.62 0.80
C LEU A 105 4.55 11.54 1.38
N GLY A 106 4.01 11.24 2.56
CA GLY A 106 2.91 12.00 3.16
C GLY A 106 1.57 11.76 2.45
N VAL A 107 1.34 10.53 1.99
CA VAL A 107 0.11 10.09 1.28
C VAL A 107 -0.46 8.78 1.81
N HIS A 108 -0.05 8.38 3.02
CA HIS A 108 -0.61 7.23 3.72
C HIS A 108 -2.05 7.51 4.16
N THR A 109 -2.85 6.45 4.23
CA THR A 109 -4.26 6.49 4.67
C THR A 109 -4.38 5.94 6.07
N LYS A 110 -5.54 6.11 6.71
CA LYS A 110 -5.83 5.46 8.00
C LYS A 110 -5.57 3.95 7.91
N GLY A 111 -4.90 3.40 8.91
CA GLY A 111 -4.52 1.98 8.97
C GLY A 111 -3.39 1.55 8.03
N ALA A 112 -2.76 2.48 7.29
CA ALA A 112 -1.56 2.13 6.51
C ALA A 112 -0.37 1.81 7.42
N ASP A 113 0.48 0.91 6.95
CA ASP A 113 1.76 0.55 7.55
C ASP A 113 2.81 1.66 7.45
N ILE A 114 3.87 1.55 8.26
CA ILE A 114 5.08 2.36 8.14
C ILE A 114 6.21 1.48 7.61
N ASP A 115 6.66 1.82 6.41
CA ASP A 115 7.88 1.33 5.80
C ASP A 115 9.11 2.04 6.41
N ALA A 116 9.95 1.29 7.12
CA ALA A 116 11.14 1.80 7.79
C ALA A 116 12.41 1.04 7.37
N LEU A 117 13.55 1.72 7.38
CA LEU A 117 14.87 1.19 7.10
C LEU A 117 15.81 1.51 8.27
N CYS A 118 16.28 0.46 8.94
CA CYS A 118 17.37 0.54 9.89
C CYS A 118 18.72 0.60 9.14
N VAL A 119 19.42 1.72 9.30
CA VAL A 119 20.76 1.94 8.73
C VAL A 119 21.79 1.85 9.83
N ALA A 120 22.71 0.90 9.69
CA ALA A 120 23.74 0.60 10.66
C ALA A 120 25.16 0.65 10.05
N PRO A 121 26.20 0.89 10.87
CA PRO A 121 27.59 0.90 10.43
C PRO A 121 28.12 -0.50 10.10
N ARG A 122 29.30 -0.55 9.47
CA ARG A 122 29.87 -1.76 8.85
C ARG A 122 30.05 -2.94 9.80
N HIS A 123 30.27 -2.71 11.09
CA HIS A 123 30.46 -3.77 12.07
C HIS A 123 29.17 -4.40 12.56
N VAL A 124 27.98 -3.93 12.18
CA VAL A 124 26.69 -4.53 12.58
C VAL A 124 26.19 -5.43 11.45
N ASP A 125 26.11 -6.74 11.69
CA ASP A 125 25.77 -7.72 10.65
C ASP A 125 24.24 -7.90 10.50
N ARG A 126 23.80 -8.41 9.34
CA ARG A 126 22.38 -8.71 9.11
C ARG A 126 21.87 -9.78 10.09
N SER A 127 22.73 -10.73 10.46
CA SER A 127 22.41 -11.71 11.50
C SER A 127 22.14 -11.05 12.83
N ASP A 128 22.86 -9.96 13.18
CA ASP A 128 22.64 -9.22 14.42
C ASP A 128 21.23 -8.60 14.43
N PHE A 129 20.76 -8.10 13.27
CA PHE A 129 19.41 -7.55 13.10
C PHE A 129 18.32 -8.61 13.34
N PHE A 130 18.46 -9.80 12.77
CA PHE A 130 17.46 -10.88 12.95
C PHE A 130 17.59 -11.66 14.27
N THR A 131 18.66 -11.44 15.04
CA THR A 131 18.87 -12.08 16.34
C THR A 131 18.73 -11.06 17.47
N SER A 132 19.78 -10.28 17.75
CA SER A 132 19.83 -9.35 18.87
C SER A 132 18.80 -8.22 18.80
N PHE A 133 18.59 -7.59 17.64
CA PHE A 133 17.56 -6.54 17.51
C PHE A 133 16.15 -7.12 17.57
N TYR A 134 15.92 -8.28 16.94
CA TYR A 134 14.66 -9.02 17.06
C TYR A 134 14.31 -9.33 18.52
N VAL A 135 15.27 -9.81 19.31
CA VAL A 135 15.08 -10.06 20.75
C VAL A 135 14.80 -8.76 21.50
N LYS A 136 15.52 -7.66 21.18
CA LYS A 136 15.26 -6.35 21.81
C LYS A 136 13.84 -5.85 21.56
N LEU A 137 13.34 -5.98 20.32
CA LEU A 137 11.96 -5.64 19.97
C LEU A 137 10.95 -6.52 20.72
N LYS A 138 11.22 -7.82 20.84
CA LYS A 138 10.36 -8.78 21.55
C LYS A 138 10.15 -8.45 23.03
N LEU A 139 11.09 -7.74 23.65
CA LEU A 139 11.05 -7.35 25.06
C LEU A 139 10.28 -6.06 25.33
N GLN A 140 9.87 -5.31 24.30
CA GLN A 140 9.10 -4.09 24.45
C GLN A 140 7.62 -4.42 24.68
N GLU A 141 6.97 -3.74 25.63
CA GLU A 141 5.56 -3.99 25.97
C GLU A 141 4.62 -3.58 24.84
N GLU A 142 5.02 -2.58 24.05
CA GLU A 142 4.27 -2.02 22.95
C GLU A 142 4.24 -2.91 21.70
N VAL A 143 5.14 -3.90 21.62
CA VAL A 143 5.34 -4.75 20.44
C VAL A 143 4.44 -5.98 20.46
N LYS A 144 3.65 -6.14 19.40
CA LYS A 144 2.79 -7.28 19.10
C LYS A 144 3.10 -7.82 17.71
N ASP A 145 2.63 -9.04 17.43
CA ASP A 145 2.68 -9.68 16.10
C ASP A 145 4.06 -9.68 15.43
N LEU A 146 5.12 -9.73 16.25
CA LEU A 146 6.50 -9.70 15.80
C LEU A 146 6.83 -10.97 14.99
N ARG A 147 7.24 -10.77 13.74
CA ARG A 147 7.62 -11.84 12.81
C ARG A 147 8.79 -11.40 11.94
N ALA A 148 9.70 -12.32 11.65
CA ALA A 148 10.84 -12.09 10.77
C ALA A 148 10.69 -12.89 9.49
N VAL A 149 11.02 -12.27 8.35
CA VAL A 149 11.08 -12.92 7.04
C VAL A 149 12.46 -12.66 6.43
N GLU A 150 13.45 -13.45 6.85
CA GLU A 150 14.85 -13.27 6.44
C GLU A 150 15.11 -13.69 4.98
N GLU A 151 14.40 -14.72 4.51
CA GLU A 151 14.57 -15.30 3.17
C GLU A 151 13.78 -14.57 2.07
N ALA A 152 13.14 -13.45 2.39
CA ALA A 152 12.43 -12.63 1.41
C ALA A 152 13.39 -11.97 0.41
N PHE A 153 12.86 -11.54 -0.75
CA PHE A 153 13.62 -10.78 -1.75
C PHE A 153 14.30 -9.54 -1.15
N VAL A 154 13.60 -8.89 -0.21
CA VAL A 154 14.13 -7.88 0.72
C VAL A 154 13.85 -8.36 2.14
N PRO A 155 14.87 -8.77 2.91
CA PRO A 155 14.68 -9.26 4.28
C PRO A 155 14.04 -8.20 5.19
N VAL A 156 13.04 -8.59 5.99
CA VAL A 156 12.21 -7.66 6.77
C VAL A 156 11.81 -8.25 8.13
N ILE A 157 11.74 -7.41 9.15
CA ILE A 157 11.01 -7.68 10.41
C ILE A 157 9.70 -6.91 10.35
N LYS A 158 8.58 -7.61 10.55
CA LYS A 158 7.25 -7.01 10.64
C LYS A 158 6.75 -7.08 12.07
N LEU A 159 6.11 -6.02 12.54
CA LEU A 159 5.54 -5.94 13.88
C LEU A 159 4.34 -4.99 13.92
N CYS A 160 3.58 -5.06 15.00
CA CYS A 160 2.60 -4.07 15.39
C CYS A 160 3.12 -3.36 16.64
N PHE A 161 3.49 -2.08 16.54
CA PHE A 161 4.00 -1.27 17.65
C PHE A 161 2.94 -0.27 18.07
N ASP A 162 2.42 -0.36 19.30
CA ASP A 162 1.32 0.49 19.80
C ASP A 162 0.10 0.50 18.85
N GLY A 163 -0.19 -0.62 18.17
CA GLY A 163 -1.31 -0.72 17.21
C GLY A 163 -1.01 -0.20 15.80
N ILE A 164 0.24 0.16 15.49
CA ILE A 164 0.68 0.58 14.15
C ILE A 164 1.52 -0.54 13.53
N GLU A 165 1.14 -1.00 12.34
CA GLU A 165 1.95 -1.97 11.58
C GLU A 165 3.23 -1.31 11.04
N ILE A 166 4.37 -1.96 11.24
CA ILE A 166 5.69 -1.46 10.83
C ILE A 166 6.47 -2.58 10.17
N ASP A 167 6.98 -2.28 8.98
CA ASP A 167 7.88 -3.12 8.21
C ASP A 167 9.30 -2.51 8.30
N ILE A 168 10.20 -3.17 9.05
CA ILE A 168 11.57 -2.71 9.26
C ILE A 168 12.53 -3.50 8.38
N LEU A 169 13.12 -2.83 7.40
CA LEU A 169 14.22 -3.30 6.58
C LEU A 169 15.56 -3.03 7.25
N PHE A 170 16.61 -3.72 6.82
CA PHE A 170 17.97 -3.50 7.30
C PHE A 170 18.98 -3.28 6.17
N ALA A 171 19.80 -2.24 6.32
CA ALA A 171 20.97 -1.96 5.49
C ALA A 171 22.19 -1.64 6.35
N ARG A 172 23.27 -2.34 6.04
CA ARG A 172 24.60 -2.09 6.60
C ARG A 172 25.43 -1.30 5.60
N LEU A 173 25.91 -0.13 5.98
CA LEU A 173 26.76 0.71 5.13
C LEU A 173 28.24 0.42 5.35
N ALA A 174 29.08 0.73 4.36
CA ALA A 174 30.54 0.65 4.45
C ALA A 174 31.16 1.83 5.22
N LEU A 175 30.48 2.30 6.28
CA LEU A 175 30.89 3.41 7.13
C LEU A 175 31.18 2.90 8.55
N GLN A 176 32.14 3.52 9.23
CA GLN A 176 32.45 3.18 10.63
C GLN A 176 31.41 3.77 11.61
N THR A 177 30.88 4.93 11.28
CA THR A 177 29.84 5.63 12.04
C THR A 177 28.73 6.08 11.08
N ILE A 178 27.51 6.25 11.60
CA ILE A 178 26.36 6.74 10.82
C ILE A 178 26.06 8.18 11.26
N PRO A 179 26.35 9.19 10.41
CA PRO A 179 26.10 10.58 10.75
C PRO A 179 24.61 10.93 10.68
N GLU A 180 24.17 11.92 11.47
CA GLU A 180 22.76 12.32 11.54
C GLU A 180 22.25 12.98 10.26
N ASP A 181 23.13 13.66 9.52
CA ASP A 181 22.87 14.33 8.24
C ASP A 181 23.12 13.43 7.02
N LEU A 182 23.27 12.11 7.22
CA LEU A 182 23.47 11.13 6.15
C LEU A 182 22.36 11.22 5.09
N ASP A 183 22.76 11.49 3.84
CA ASP A 183 21.90 11.45 2.67
C ASP A 183 22.08 10.12 1.91
N LEU A 184 21.04 9.28 1.91
CA LEU A 184 21.08 7.97 1.28
C LEU A 184 21.12 8.02 -0.25
N ARG A 185 20.86 9.18 -0.88
CA ARG A 185 20.89 9.35 -2.35
C ARG A 185 22.28 9.26 -2.94
N ASP A 186 23.34 9.44 -2.15
CA ASP A 186 24.70 9.30 -2.64
C ASP A 186 24.97 7.87 -3.15
N ASP A 187 25.20 7.73 -4.46
CA ASP A 187 25.53 6.46 -5.12
C ASP A 187 26.81 5.82 -4.56
N SER A 188 27.71 6.60 -3.97
CA SER A 188 28.95 6.11 -3.37
C SER A 188 28.69 5.13 -2.22
N LEU A 189 27.55 5.28 -1.52
CA LEU A 189 27.12 4.41 -0.43
C LEU A 189 26.84 2.98 -0.87
N LEU A 190 26.56 2.76 -2.16
CA LEU A 190 26.26 1.43 -2.71
C LEU A 190 27.51 0.59 -3.02
N LYS A 191 28.71 1.20 -2.96
CA LYS A 191 29.97 0.52 -3.27
C LYS A 191 30.20 -0.67 -2.34
N ASN A 192 30.46 -1.84 -2.94
CA ASN A 192 30.80 -3.08 -2.23
C ASN A 192 29.76 -3.53 -1.20
N LEU A 193 28.48 -3.17 -1.40
CA LEU A 193 27.39 -3.66 -0.57
C LEU A 193 26.84 -4.99 -1.07
N ASP A 194 26.39 -5.82 -0.14
CA ASP A 194 25.59 -7.01 -0.46
C ASP A 194 24.31 -6.59 -1.19
N ILE A 195 23.87 -7.40 -2.16
CA ILE A 195 22.69 -7.09 -2.99
C ILE A 195 21.43 -6.87 -2.15
N ARG A 196 21.29 -7.56 -1.00
CA ARG A 196 20.16 -7.37 -0.09
C ARG A 196 20.20 -6.00 0.58
N CYS A 197 21.37 -5.45 0.90
CA CYS A 197 21.49 -4.08 1.41
C CYS A 197 21.10 -3.05 0.35
N ILE A 198 21.54 -3.25 -0.89
CA ILE A 198 21.20 -2.36 -2.02
C ILE A 198 19.68 -2.33 -2.22
N ARG A 199 19.03 -3.50 -2.23
CA ARG A 199 17.57 -3.60 -2.33
C ARG A 199 16.86 -2.89 -1.17
N SER A 200 17.34 -3.05 0.07
CA SER A 200 16.78 -2.35 1.24
C SER A 200 16.91 -0.82 1.13
N LEU A 201 18.05 -0.32 0.64
CA LEU A 201 18.31 1.12 0.47
C LEU A 201 17.43 1.76 -0.61
N ASN A 202 17.08 1.01 -1.65
CA ASN A 202 16.35 1.52 -2.80
C ASN A 202 14.97 2.10 -2.42
N GLY A 203 14.29 1.57 -1.40
CA GLY A 203 13.02 2.11 -0.92
C GLY A 203 13.12 3.58 -0.53
N CYS A 204 14.07 3.91 0.35
CA CYS A 204 14.37 5.28 0.78
C CYS A 204 14.85 6.14 -0.37
N ARG A 205 15.83 5.66 -1.14
CA ARG A 205 16.44 6.41 -2.25
C ARG A 205 15.41 6.83 -3.29
N VAL A 206 14.55 5.91 -3.71
CA VAL A 206 13.48 6.20 -4.69
C VAL A 206 12.47 7.20 -4.13
N THR A 207 12.08 7.04 -2.87
CA THR A 207 11.11 7.93 -2.24
C THR A 207 11.62 9.36 -2.14
N ASP A 208 12.85 9.54 -1.66
CA ASP A 208 13.46 10.87 -1.55
C ASP A 208 13.76 11.47 -2.92
N GLU A 209 14.18 10.68 -3.93
CA GLU A 209 14.32 11.16 -5.31
C GLU A 209 12.99 11.70 -5.86
N ILE A 210 11.87 10.97 -5.70
CA ILE A 210 10.55 11.45 -6.15
C ILE A 210 10.22 12.82 -5.56
N LEU A 211 10.45 13.02 -4.25
CA LEU A 211 10.18 14.28 -3.57
C LEU A 211 11.06 15.43 -4.07
N HIS A 212 12.27 15.14 -4.54
CA HIS A 212 13.17 16.15 -5.13
C HIS A 212 12.93 16.40 -6.61
N LEU A 213 12.18 15.53 -7.28
CA LEU A 213 11.88 15.57 -8.72
C LEU A 213 10.50 16.14 -9.05
N VAL A 214 9.75 16.61 -8.05
CA VAL A 214 8.48 17.33 -8.23
C VAL A 214 8.64 18.83 -7.95
N PRO A 215 7.97 19.70 -8.72
CA PRO A 215 8.07 21.15 -8.55
C PRO A 215 7.30 21.68 -7.33
N ASN A 216 6.22 21.00 -6.94
CA ASN A 216 5.43 21.34 -5.76
C ASN A 216 4.99 20.05 -5.04
N ILE A 217 5.48 19.85 -3.82
CA ILE A 217 5.25 18.61 -3.04
C ILE A 217 3.80 18.49 -2.59
N ASP A 218 3.14 19.59 -2.22
CA ASP A 218 1.76 19.54 -1.69
C ASP A 218 0.74 19.22 -2.79
N ASN A 219 0.90 19.84 -3.97
CA ASN A 219 0.10 19.52 -5.14
C ASN A 219 0.32 18.06 -5.59
N PHE A 220 1.57 17.58 -5.54
CA PHE A 220 1.90 16.17 -5.78
C PHE A 220 1.18 15.25 -4.80
N ARG A 221 1.25 15.52 -3.49
CA ARG A 221 0.63 14.70 -2.44
C ARG A 221 -0.88 14.60 -2.60
N LEU A 222 -1.56 15.73 -2.79
CA LEU A 222 -3.01 15.75 -2.95
C LEU A 222 -3.46 15.01 -4.21
N THR A 223 -2.74 15.21 -5.33
CA THR A 223 -2.99 14.47 -6.58
C THR A 223 -2.78 12.98 -6.38
N LEU A 224 -1.70 12.57 -5.71
CA LEU A 224 -1.40 11.17 -5.47
C LEU A 224 -2.43 10.50 -4.55
N ARG A 225 -2.94 11.20 -3.53
CA ARG A 225 -4.07 10.69 -2.71
C ARG A 225 -5.30 10.38 -3.56
N ALA A 226 -5.68 11.30 -4.46
CA ALA A 226 -6.81 11.10 -5.37
C ALA A 226 -6.58 9.91 -6.32
N ILE A 227 -5.41 9.82 -6.96
CA ILE A 227 -5.09 8.73 -7.89
C ILE A 227 -5.02 7.37 -7.17
N LYS A 228 -4.47 7.30 -5.95
CA LYS A 228 -4.45 6.06 -5.16
C LYS A 228 -5.84 5.59 -4.79
N LEU A 229 -6.74 6.50 -4.40
CA LEU A 229 -8.14 6.16 -4.11
C LEU A 229 -8.83 5.66 -5.38
N TRP A 230 -8.74 6.43 -6.47
CA TRP A 230 -9.30 6.05 -7.78
C TRP A 230 -8.83 4.65 -8.22
N ALA A 231 -7.53 4.38 -8.20
CA ALA A 231 -6.96 3.10 -8.62
C ALA A 231 -7.45 1.93 -7.75
N LYS A 232 -7.66 2.14 -6.44
CA LYS A 232 -8.26 1.15 -5.54
C LYS A 232 -9.73 0.91 -5.88
N CYS A 233 -10.54 1.96 -6.01
CA CYS A 233 -11.97 1.85 -6.36
C CYS A 233 -12.19 1.17 -7.72
N HIS A 234 -11.27 1.39 -8.67
CA HIS A 234 -11.35 0.84 -10.02
C HIS A 234 -10.66 -0.53 -10.17
N ASN A 235 -10.24 -1.16 -9.07
CA ASN A 235 -9.67 -2.52 -9.04
C ASN A 235 -8.37 -2.66 -9.86
N ILE A 236 -7.52 -1.63 -9.88
CA ILE A 236 -6.25 -1.61 -10.63
C ILE A 236 -5.04 -1.24 -9.75
N TYR A 237 -5.12 -1.52 -8.45
CA TYR A 237 -4.04 -1.29 -7.48
C TYR A 237 -3.53 -2.62 -6.89
N SER A 238 -2.54 -3.25 -7.53
CA SER A 238 -1.79 -4.41 -6.98
C SER A 238 -0.60 -4.78 -7.87
N ASN A 239 0.63 -4.57 -7.39
CA ASN A 239 1.83 -5.00 -8.12
C ASN A 239 1.94 -6.53 -8.23
N ILE A 240 1.48 -7.25 -7.20
CA ILE A 240 1.55 -8.72 -7.14
C ILE A 240 0.69 -9.33 -8.26
N LEU A 241 -0.44 -8.70 -8.60
CA LEU A 241 -1.37 -9.18 -9.62
C LEU A 241 -1.16 -8.56 -11.01
N GLY A 242 -0.06 -7.82 -11.20
CA GLY A 242 0.31 -7.25 -12.50
C GLY A 242 -0.30 -5.88 -12.79
N PHE A 243 -0.90 -5.24 -11.81
CA PHE A 243 -1.27 -3.82 -11.86
C PHE A 243 -0.16 -2.95 -11.24
N LEU A 244 -0.44 -1.67 -11.01
CA LEU A 244 0.51 -0.75 -10.40
C LEU A 244 0.43 -0.79 -8.87
N GLY A 245 1.60 -0.80 -8.23
CA GLY A 245 1.75 -0.56 -6.80
C GLY A 245 1.93 0.93 -6.48
N GLY A 246 2.05 1.23 -5.18
CA GLY A 246 2.10 2.61 -4.69
C GLY A 246 3.24 3.46 -5.27
N VAL A 247 4.44 2.89 -5.42
CA VAL A 247 5.59 3.61 -5.99
C VAL A 247 5.39 3.91 -7.48
N SER A 248 4.80 3.00 -8.24
CA SER A 248 4.52 3.19 -9.66
C SER A 248 3.50 4.31 -9.87
N TRP A 249 2.43 4.35 -9.08
CA TRP A 249 1.47 5.45 -9.08
C TRP A 249 2.11 6.79 -8.69
N ALA A 250 2.99 6.79 -7.68
CA ALA A 250 3.73 7.99 -7.28
C ALA A 250 4.59 8.53 -8.44
N MET A 251 5.27 7.67 -9.18
CA MET A 251 6.08 8.10 -10.31
C MET A 251 5.26 8.63 -11.49
N LEU A 252 4.11 8.01 -11.81
CA LEU A 252 3.21 8.56 -12.83
C LEU A 252 2.68 9.96 -12.44
N VAL A 253 2.29 10.14 -11.18
CA VAL A 253 1.83 11.44 -10.68
C VAL A 253 2.98 12.46 -10.67
N ALA A 254 4.18 12.05 -10.24
CA ALA A 254 5.36 12.92 -10.28
C ALA A 254 5.67 13.38 -11.71
N ARG A 255 5.61 12.47 -12.70
CA ARG A 255 5.81 12.82 -14.11
C ARG A 255 4.77 13.83 -14.59
N THR A 256 3.51 13.69 -14.18
CA THR A 256 2.45 14.66 -14.49
C THR A 256 2.77 16.04 -13.89
N CYS A 257 3.25 16.07 -12.65
CA CYS A 257 3.65 17.32 -11.99
C CYS A 257 4.82 18.01 -12.70
N GLN A 258 5.80 17.25 -13.22
CA GLN A 258 6.90 17.80 -14.02
C GLN A 258 6.41 18.48 -15.31
N LEU A 259 5.39 17.91 -15.94
CA LEU A 259 4.82 18.44 -17.19
C LEU A 259 3.92 19.67 -16.98
N TYR A 260 3.42 19.88 -15.76
CA TYR A 260 2.52 20.98 -15.40
C TYR A 260 2.92 21.61 -14.04
N PRO A 261 4.08 22.27 -13.96
CA PRO A 261 4.72 22.61 -12.68
C PRO A 261 3.95 23.60 -11.82
N ASN A 262 3.11 24.43 -12.43
CA ASN A 262 2.35 25.47 -11.73
C ASN A 262 0.89 25.06 -11.46
N ALA A 263 0.45 23.87 -11.88
CA ALA A 263 -0.93 23.44 -11.77
C ALA A 263 -1.30 22.95 -10.35
N VAL A 264 -2.56 23.13 -9.97
CA VAL A 264 -3.15 22.60 -8.72
C VAL A 264 -3.71 21.21 -8.91
N ALA A 265 -4.02 20.52 -7.81
CA ALA A 265 -4.41 19.10 -7.82
C ALA A 265 -5.61 18.78 -8.72
N SER A 266 -6.65 19.63 -8.78
CA SER A 266 -7.80 19.40 -9.67
C SER A 266 -7.39 19.29 -11.15
N THR A 267 -6.53 20.22 -11.59
CA THR A 267 -5.95 20.22 -12.94
C THR A 267 -5.01 19.05 -13.14
N LEU A 268 -4.14 18.75 -12.15
CA LEU A 268 -3.17 17.65 -12.23
C LEU A 268 -3.84 16.28 -12.34
N VAL A 269 -4.92 16.02 -11.60
CA VAL A 269 -5.70 14.76 -11.71
C VAL A 269 -6.26 14.58 -13.12
N ARG A 270 -6.81 15.64 -13.73
CA ARG A 270 -7.27 15.58 -15.13
C ARG A 270 -6.11 15.37 -16.10
N LYS A 271 -5.01 16.10 -15.91
CA LYS A 271 -3.83 16.02 -16.79
C LYS A 271 -3.14 14.66 -16.69
N PHE A 272 -3.19 14.01 -15.54
CA PHE A 272 -2.73 12.64 -15.35
C PHE A 272 -3.45 11.69 -16.31
N PHE A 273 -4.78 11.72 -16.35
CA PHE A 273 -5.55 10.88 -17.26
C PHE A 273 -5.27 11.22 -18.72
N LEU A 274 -5.20 12.51 -19.07
CA LEU A 274 -4.88 12.94 -20.43
C LEU A 274 -3.52 12.43 -20.90
N VAL A 275 -2.49 12.53 -20.05
CA VAL A 275 -1.13 12.11 -20.40
C VAL A 275 -1.07 10.60 -20.57
N PHE A 276 -1.64 9.82 -19.65
CA PHE A 276 -1.48 8.37 -19.64
C PHE A 276 -2.51 7.60 -20.47
N SER A 277 -3.63 8.22 -20.87
CA SER A 277 -4.53 7.66 -21.88
C SER A 277 -3.93 7.73 -23.29
N GLU A 278 -3.12 8.75 -23.58
CA GLU A 278 -2.46 8.99 -24.86
C GLU A 278 -0.98 8.56 -24.87
N TRP A 279 -0.48 8.00 -23.76
CA TRP A 279 0.91 7.58 -23.68
C TRP A 279 1.19 6.39 -24.61
N GLU A 280 2.19 6.54 -25.49
CA GLU A 280 2.59 5.53 -26.46
C GLU A 280 3.41 4.41 -25.81
N TRP A 281 2.75 3.49 -25.11
CA TRP A 281 3.40 2.30 -24.55
C TRP A 281 3.99 1.42 -25.67
N PRO A 282 5.22 0.88 -25.52
CA PRO A 282 5.98 0.71 -24.28
C PRO A 282 7.05 1.79 -24.02
N ASN A 283 6.90 3.03 -24.52
CA ASN A 283 7.84 4.10 -24.18
C ASN A 283 7.93 4.27 -22.65
N PRO A 284 9.13 4.35 -22.04
CA PRO A 284 9.27 4.34 -20.60
C PRO A 284 8.92 5.68 -19.96
N VAL A 285 8.28 5.63 -18.79
CA VAL A 285 8.11 6.80 -17.94
C VAL A 285 9.37 6.99 -17.10
N LEU A 286 10.08 8.10 -17.35
CA LEU A 286 11.32 8.50 -16.69
C LEU A 286 11.10 9.83 -15.94
N LEU A 287 11.61 9.92 -14.71
CA LEU A 287 11.56 11.16 -13.90
C LEU A 287 12.84 12.00 -13.98
N LYS A 288 13.96 11.39 -14.36
CA LYS A 288 15.26 12.03 -14.60
C LYS A 288 16.04 11.20 -15.61
N GLU A 289 17.08 11.80 -16.18
CA GLU A 289 18.02 11.07 -17.04
C GLU A 289 18.72 9.98 -16.20
N PRO A 290 18.83 8.74 -16.70
CA PRO A 290 19.56 7.69 -16.02
C PRO A 290 21.07 8.01 -16.05
N GLU A 291 21.69 7.94 -14.88
CA GLU A 291 23.14 8.13 -14.73
C GLU A 291 23.86 6.78 -14.89
N GLU A 292 24.88 6.74 -15.75
CA GLU A 292 25.76 5.57 -15.87
C GLU A 292 26.75 5.53 -14.70
N ARG A 293 26.82 4.40 -14.00
CA ARG A 293 27.72 4.17 -12.86
C ARG A 293 28.43 2.83 -12.98
N ASN A 294 29.71 2.81 -12.61
CA ASN A 294 30.59 1.64 -12.69
C ASN A 294 30.46 0.70 -11.46
N LEU A 295 29.24 0.36 -11.04
CA LEU A 295 29.00 -0.55 -9.90
C LEU A 295 28.52 -1.95 -10.34
N ASN A 296 28.40 -2.20 -11.66
CA ASN A 296 27.95 -3.48 -12.24
C ASN A 296 26.65 -4.02 -11.63
N LEU A 297 25.76 -3.13 -11.17
CA LEU A 297 24.44 -3.51 -10.68
C LEU A 297 23.47 -3.65 -11.87
N PRO A 298 22.44 -4.52 -11.76
CA PRO A 298 21.42 -4.61 -12.79
C PRO A 298 20.72 -3.27 -12.96
N VAL A 299 20.78 -2.69 -14.15
CA VAL A 299 20.07 -1.46 -14.53
C VAL A 299 19.12 -1.82 -15.66
N TRP A 300 17.89 -1.30 -15.59
CA TRP A 300 16.93 -1.45 -16.68
C TRP A 300 17.42 -0.66 -17.89
N ASP A 301 17.73 -1.36 -18.98
CA ASP A 301 18.12 -0.74 -20.24
C ASP A 301 17.80 -1.70 -21.42
N PRO A 302 16.71 -1.44 -22.18
CA PRO A 302 16.30 -2.30 -23.29
C PRO A 302 17.29 -2.33 -24.45
N ARG A 303 18.26 -1.40 -24.52
CA ARG A 303 19.28 -1.38 -25.58
C ARG A 303 20.26 -2.53 -25.37
N VAL A 304 20.67 -2.77 -24.12
CA VAL A 304 21.71 -3.75 -23.76
C VAL A 304 21.13 -5.06 -23.20
N ASN A 305 19.96 -5.04 -22.57
CA ASN A 305 19.32 -6.23 -22.00
C ASN A 305 18.08 -6.64 -22.82
N PRO A 306 18.12 -7.75 -23.57
CA PRO A 306 16.99 -8.22 -24.36
C PRO A 306 15.72 -8.50 -23.54
N SER A 307 15.85 -8.92 -22.28
CA SER A 307 14.70 -9.18 -21.41
C SER A 307 13.86 -7.92 -21.17
N ASP A 308 14.50 -6.77 -21.08
CA ASP A 308 13.86 -5.49 -20.79
C ASP A 308 12.99 -4.99 -21.95
N ARG A 309 13.26 -5.47 -23.19
CA ARG A 309 12.50 -5.11 -24.40
C ARG A 309 11.07 -5.64 -24.40
N TYR A 310 10.78 -6.66 -23.59
CA TYR A 310 9.45 -7.26 -23.50
C TYR A 310 8.55 -6.59 -22.44
N HIS A 311 9.05 -5.59 -21.72
CA HIS A 311 8.25 -4.86 -20.73
C HIS A 311 7.17 -4.00 -21.42
N LEU A 312 5.91 -4.21 -21.02
CA LEU A 312 4.75 -3.68 -21.74
C LEU A 312 4.33 -2.26 -21.34
N MET A 313 4.64 -1.86 -20.11
CA MET A 313 4.28 -0.56 -19.52
C MET A 313 5.39 -0.09 -18.55
N PRO A 314 6.62 0.18 -19.05
CA PRO A 314 7.76 0.42 -18.16
C PRO A 314 7.68 1.78 -17.43
N ILE A 315 7.79 1.73 -16.11
CA ILE A 315 7.86 2.91 -15.23
C ILE A 315 9.13 2.77 -14.40
N ILE A 316 10.09 3.67 -14.59
CA ILE A 316 11.46 3.45 -14.17
C ILE A 316 11.78 4.22 -12.90
N THR A 317 12.33 3.53 -11.90
CA THR A 317 12.73 4.15 -10.65
C THR A 317 13.88 5.14 -10.86
N PRO A 318 13.83 6.35 -10.28
CA PRO A 318 14.81 7.41 -10.55
C PRO A 318 16.18 7.19 -9.92
N ALA A 319 16.26 6.49 -8.78
CA ALA A 319 17.51 6.23 -8.08
C ALA A 319 18.32 5.11 -8.76
N TYR A 320 19.64 5.27 -8.82
CA TYR A 320 20.53 4.20 -9.25
C TYR A 320 20.55 3.06 -8.20
N PRO A 321 20.56 1.78 -8.62
CA PRO A 321 20.38 1.31 -9.99
C PRO A 321 18.90 1.35 -10.41
N GLN A 322 18.61 1.96 -11.56
CA GLN A 322 17.26 2.16 -12.05
C GLN A 322 16.65 0.81 -12.46
N GLN A 323 15.39 0.57 -12.07
CA GLN A 323 14.66 -0.66 -12.34
C GLN A 323 13.26 -0.33 -12.86
N ASN A 324 12.67 -1.26 -13.63
CA ASN A 324 11.26 -1.16 -13.99
C ASN A 324 10.39 -1.58 -12.80
N SER A 325 9.57 -0.67 -12.27
CA SER A 325 8.67 -0.95 -11.14
C SER A 325 7.39 -1.70 -11.55
N THR A 326 7.16 -1.91 -12.85
CA THR A 326 5.95 -2.50 -13.43
C THR A 326 6.25 -3.67 -14.36
N TYR A 327 7.33 -4.40 -14.11
CA TYR A 327 7.70 -5.60 -14.86
C TYR A 327 6.64 -6.73 -14.79
N ASN A 328 5.73 -6.68 -13.81
CA ASN A 328 4.64 -7.64 -13.66
C ASN A 328 3.43 -7.37 -14.57
N VAL A 329 3.38 -6.21 -15.24
CA VAL A 329 2.27 -5.85 -16.14
C VAL A 329 2.23 -6.79 -17.33
N SER A 330 1.06 -7.37 -17.56
CA SER A 330 0.72 -8.27 -18.66
C SER A 330 -0.08 -7.54 -19.74
N VAL A 331 -0.40 -8.25 -20.85
CA VAL A 331 -1.23 -7.68 -21.91
C VAL A 331 -2.61 -7.31 -21.37
N SER A 332 -3.21 -8.21 -20.58
CA SER A 332 -4.53 -8.03 -19.97
C SER A 332 -4.58 -6.83 -19.04
N THR A 333 -3.66 -6.75 -18.09
CA THR A 333 -3.63 -5.68 -17.08
C THR A 333 -3.34 -4.33 -17.72
N ARG A 334 -2.44 -4.27 -18.72
CA ARG A 334 -2.22 -3.05 -19.53
C ARG A 334 -3.50 -2.59 -20.22
N MET A 335 -4.23 -3.51 -20.88
CA MET A 335 -5.49 -3.17 -21.56
C MET A 335 -6.54 -2.61 -20.60
N VAL A 336 -6.69 -3.22 -19.42
CA VAL A 336 -7.59 -2.73 -18.37
C VAL A 336 -7.21 -1.31 -17.97
N MET A 337 -5.93 -1.06 -17.65
CA MET A 337 -5.49 0.26 -17.18
C MET A 337 -5.64 1.36 -18.23
N ILE A 338 -5.35 1.06 -19.50
CA ILE A 338 -5.55 2.03 -20.60
C ILE A 338 -7.02 2.43 -20.72
N GLU A 339 -7.93 1.47 -20.60
CA GLU A 339 -9.37 1.73 -20.64
C GLU A 339 -9.82 2.56 -19.42
N GLU A 340 -9.33 2.23 -18.22
CA GLU A 340 -9.64 3.00 -17.01
C GLU A 340 -9.06 4.43 -17.08
N PHE A 341 -7.89 4.66 -17.71
CA PHE A 341 -7.38 6.02 -17.95
C PHE A 341 -8.28 6.82 -18.88
N LYS A 342 -8.81 6.21 -19.94
CA LYS A 342 -9.76 6.87 -20.86
C LYS A 342 -11.06 7.24 -20.16
N GLN A 343 -11.59 6.34 -19.33
CA GLN A 343 -12.78 6.61 -18.52
C GLN A 343 -12.54 7.72 -17.50
N GLY A 344 -11.39 7.70 -16.81
CA GLY A 344 -10.98 8.78 -15.91
C GLY A 344 -10.87 10.14 -16.62
N LEU A 345 -10.34 10.17 -17.85
CA LEU A 345 -10.29 11.38 -18.66
C LEU A 345 -11.70 11.91 -19.00
N ALA A 346 -12.61 11.03 -19.39
CA ALA A 346 -14.00 11.40 -19.70
C ALA A 346 -14.71 11.98 -18.46
N ILE A 347 -14.61 11.33 -17.31
CA ILE A 347 -15.21 11.78 -16.05
C ILE A 347 -14.62 13.13 -15.61
N THR A 348 -13.29 13.28 -15.62
CA THR A 348 -12.65 14.55 -15.24
C THR A 348 -12.93 15.69 -16.23
N HIS A 349 -13.23 15.38 -17.49
CA HIS A 349 -13.71 16.36 -18.45
C HIS A 349 -15.13 16.84 -18.10
N GLU A 350 -16.03 15.93 -17.73
CA GLU A 350 -17.38 16.30 -17.26
C GLU A 350 -17.34 17.14 -15.98
N ILE A 351 -16.47 16.80 -15.03
CA ILE A 351 -16.27 17.58 -13.79
C ILE A 351 -15.83 19.01 -14.09
N LEU A 352 -14.87 19.19 -15.01
CA LEU A 352 -14.42 20.52 -15.43
C LEU A 352 -15.58 21.35 -16.01
N LEU A 353 -16.46 20.71 -16.79
CA LEU A 353 -17.64 21.35 -17.38
C LEU A 353 -18.81 21.49 -16.39
N SER A 354 -18.60 21.17 -15.10
CA SER A 354 -19.64 21.16 -14.06
C SER A 354 -20.84 20.27 -14.40
N LYS A 355 -20.61 19.17 -15.14
CA LYS A 355 -21.62 18.16 -15.50
C LYS A 355 -21.59 16.92 -14.60
N ALA A 356 -20.57 16.79 -13.76
CA ALA A 356 -20.40 15.72 -12.79
C ALA A 356 -19.65 16.25 -11.56
N GLU A 357 -19.79 15.55 -10.44
CA GLU A 357 -19.03 15.81 -9.21
C GLU A 357 -17.84 14.86 -9.08
N TRP A 358 -16.88 15.20 -8.22
CA TRP A 358 -15.71 14.36 -7.96
C TRP A 358 -16.05 12.96 -7.44
N SER A 359 -17.20 12.78 -6.77
CA SER A 359 -17.65 11.47 -6.30
C SER A 359 -17.73 10.45 -7.43
N LYS A 360 -18.15 10.88 -8.64
CA LYS A 360 -18.27 10.03 -9.82
C LYS A 360 -16.93 9.39 -10.23
N LEU A 361 -15.81 10.08 -9.97
CA LEU A 361 -14.48 9.53 -10.26
C LEU A 361 -14.10 8.41 -9.29
N PHE A 362 -14.69 8.36 -8.09
CA PHE A 362 -14.36 7.37 -7.05
C PHE A 362 -15.43 6.29 -6.89
N GLU A 363 -16.47 6.31 -7.73
CA GLU A 363 -17.50 5.27 -7.77
C GLU A 363 -16.90 3.94 -8.23
N ALA A 364 -16.98 2.91 -7.40
CA ALA A 364 -16.50 1.58 -7.75
C ALA A 364 -17.30 1.02 -8.93
N PRO A 365 -16.66 0.67 -10.06
CA PRO A 365 -17.36 0.03 -11.17
C PRO A 365 -17.97 -1.30 -10.73
N SER A 366 -19.11 -1.68 -11.32
CA SER A 366 -19.74 -2.98 -11.06
C SER A 366 -18.94 -4.14 -11.68
N PHE A 367 -17.79 -4.48 -11.10
CA PHE A 367 -16.85 -5.50 -11.59
C PHE A 367 -17.56 -6.83 -11.89
N PHE A 368 -18.41 -7.28 -10.98
CA PHE A 368 -19.17 -8.55 -11.07
C PHE A 368 -20.29 -8.53 -12.14
N GLN A 369 -20.55 -7.39 -12.77
CA GLN A 369 -21.51 -7.25 -13.87
C GLN A 369 -20.85 -6.86 -15.19
N LYS A 370 -19.62 -6.30 -15.15
CA LYS A 370 -18.85 -5.84 -16.31
C LYS A 370 -18.57 -6.97 -17.30
N TYR A 371 -18.26 -8.16 -16.82
CA TYR A 371 -17.93 -9.33 -17.64
C TYR A 371 -19.08 -10.33 -17.76
N LYS A 372 -19.10 -11.08 -18.87
CA LYS A 372 -20.09 -12.16 -19.10
C LYS A 372 -19.67 -13.49 -18.47
N HIS A 373 -18.37 -13.71 -18.35
CA HIS A 373 -17.75 -14.93 -17.83
C HIS A 373 -16.72 -14.57 -16.76
N TYR A 374 -16.57 -15.46 -15.78
CA TYR A 374 -15.64 -15.31 -14.68
C TYR A 374 -14.96 -16.63 -14.35
N ILE A 375 -13.77 -16.55 -13.75
CA ILE A 375 -13.18 -17.65 -12.98
C ILE A 375 -13.22 -17.24 -11.50
N VAL A 376 -13.65 -18.15 -10.63
CA VAL A 376 -13.55 -18.00 -9.19
C VAL A 376 -12.45 -18.92 -8.69
N LEU A 377 -11.46 -18.35 -7.99
CA LEU A 377 -10.42 -19.10 -7.29
C LEU A 377 -10.78 -19.15 -5.81
N LEU A 378 -10.68 -20.32 -5.20
CA LEU A 378 -10.94 -20.57 -3.78
C LEU A 378 -9.69 -21.16 -3.15
N ALA A 379 -9.17 -20.51 -2.11
CA ALA A 379 -8.09 -21.04 -1.28
C ALA A 379 -8.62 -21.27 0.13
N SER A 380 -8.27 -22.40 0.75
CA SER A 380 -8.65 -22.68 2.13
C SER A 380 -7.54 -23.40 2.89
N ALA A 381 -7.53 -23.23 4.22
CA ALA A 381 -6.63 -23.96 5.10
C ALA A 381 -7.31 -24.29 6.45
N PRO A 382 -6.78 -25.26 7.23
CA PRO A 382 -7.35 -25.69 8.50
C PRO A 382 -7.27 -24.66 9.63
N THR A 383 -6.24 -23.80 9.62
CA THR A 383 -6.02 -22.79 10.66
C THR A 383 -5.82 -21.41 10.04
N GLU A 384 -6.12 -20.35 10.80
CA GLU A 384 -5.97 -18.96 10.35
C GLU A 384 -4.53 -18.64 9.94
N LYS A 385 -3.54 -19.09 10.72
CA LYS A 385 -2.12 -18.87 10.43
C LYS A 385 -1.72 -19.49 9.08
N GLN A 386 -2.05 -20.78 8.89
CA GLN A 386 -1.80 -21.47 7.62
C GLN A 386 -2.56 -20.81 6.47
N HIS A 387 -3.79 -20.34 6.71
CA HIS A 387 -4.59 -19.67 5.70
C HIS A 387 -3.94 -18.39 5.22
N LEU A 388 -3.40 -17.56 6.11
CA LEU A 388 -2.69 -16.33 5.73
C LEU A 388 -1.45 -16.62 4.87
N GLU A 389 -0.65 -17.62 5.25
CA GLU A 389 0.52 -18.05 4.46
C GLU A 389 0.11 -18.61 3.09
N TRP A 390 -0.95 -19.43 3.07
CA TRP A 390 -1.48 -20.05 1.86
C TRP A 390 -2.07 -19.03 0.88
N VAL A 391 -2.85 -18.07 1.39
CA VAL A 391 -3.40 -16.96 0.60
C VAL A 391 -2.29 -16.15 -0.05
N GLY A 392 -1.23 -15.80 0.70
CA GLY A 392 -0.08 -15.08 0.15
C GLY A 392 0.66 -15.85 -0.95
N LEU A 393 0.81 -17.17 -0.78
CA LEU A 393 1.38 -18.03 -1.81
C LEU A 393 0.50 -18.04 -3.06
N VAL A 394 -0.80 -18.36 -2.92
CA VAL A 394 -1.75 -18.43 -4.03
C VAL A 394 -1.79 -17.12 -4.80
N GLU A 395 -1.93 -15.99 -4.11
CA GLU A 395 -1.96 -14.66 -4.72
C GLU A 395 -0.71 -14.39 -5.58
N SER A 396 0.48 -14.77 -5.09
CA SER A 396 1.74 -14.62 -5.83
C SER A 396 1.79 -15.41 -7.14
N LYS A 397 0.91 -16.41 -7.31
CA LYS A 397 0.86 -17.31 -8.49
C LYS A 397 -0.28 -16.99 -9.45
N ILE A 398 -1.29 -16.19 -9.08
CA ILE A 398 -2.45 -15.92 -9.94
C ILE A 398 -2.04 -15.40 -11.33
N ARG A 399 -0.95 -14.64 -11.42
CA ARG A 399 -0.39 -14.17 -12.70
C ARG A 399 0.02 -15.30 -13.66
N ILE A 400 0.38 -16.47 -13.15
CA ILE A 400 0.67 -17.66 -13.97
C ILE A 400 -0.61 -18.08 -14.71
N LEU A 401 -1.75 -18.12 -14.01
CA LEU A 401 -3.05 -18.39 -14.63
C LEU A 401 -3.39 -17.33 -15.68
N VAL A 402 -3.24 -16.04 -15.36
CA VAL A 402 -3.47 -14.95 -16.33
C VAL A 402 -2.60 -15.13 -17.58
N GLY A 403 -1.31 -15.44 -17.41
CA GLY A 403 -0.40 -15.68 -18.54
C GLY A 403 -0.76 -16.90 -19.37
N SER A 404 -1.30 -17.97 -18.77
CA SER A 404 -1.85 -19.11 -19.52
C SER A 404 -3.12 -18.72 -20.28
N LEU A 405 -4.04 -18.00 -19.64
CA LEU A 405 -5.27 -17.52 -20.27
C LEU A 405 -4.99 -16.54 -21.42
N GLU A 406 -3.97 -15.69 -21.33
CA GLU A 406 -3.56 -14.79 -22.42
C GLU A 406 -3.05 -15.53 -23.67
N LYS A 407 -2.53 -16.75 -23.50
CA LYS A 407 -2.10 -17.61 -24.63
C LYS A 407 -3.26 -18.38 -25.24
N ASN A 408 -4.40 -18.47 -24.55
CA ASN A 408 -5.57 -19.16 -25.05
C ASN A 408 -6.18 -18.37 -26.21
N GLU A 409 -6.36 -19.02 -27.36
CA GLU A 409 -6.84 -18.38 -28.58
C GLU A 409 -8.23 -17.74 -28.41
N PHE A 410 -9.06 -18.25 -27.50
CA PHE A 410 -10.43 -17.75 -27.28
C PHE A 410 -10.52 -16.62 -26.25
N ILE A 411 -9.43 -16.28 -25.56
CA ILE A 411 -9.41 -15.23 -24.53
C ILE A 411 -8.80 -13.96 -25.11
N THR A 412 -9.49 -12.84 -24.91
CA THR A 412 -8.98 -11.48 -25.18
C THR A 412 -8.32 -10.88 -23.94
N LEU A 413 -8.95 -11.08 -22.78
CA LEU A 413 -8.58 -10.42 -21.53
C LEU A 413 -8.94 -11.31 -20.33
N ALA A 414 -8.03 -11.41 -19.36
CA ALA A 414 -8.30 -11.90 -18.01
C ALA A 414 -8.04 -10.79 -16.97
N HIS A 415 -9.11 -10.25 -16.39
CA HIS A 415 -9.07 -9.18 -15.40
C HIS A 415 -9.24 -9.75 -13.99
N VAL A 416 -8.15 -9.93 -13.24
CA VAL A 416 -8.20 -10.31 -11.82
C VAL A 416 -8.69 -9.12 -10.99
N ASN A 417 -9.72 -9.29 -10.16
CA ASN A 417 -10.02 -8.31 -9.11
C ASN A 417 -8.95 -8.39 -8.01
N PRO A 418 -8.21 -7.31 -7.72
CA PRO A 418 -7.20 -7.32 -6.67
C PRO A 418 -7.74 -7.52 -5.26
N GLN A 419 -9.02 -7.22 -5.02
CA GLN A 419 -9.66 -7.47 -3.75
C GLN A 419 -10.11 -8.94 -3.66
N SER A 420 -9.58 -9.65 -2.68
CA SER A 420 -10.07 -10.97 -2.28
C SER A 420 -11.21 -10.86 -1.27
N PHE A 421 -12.04 -11.90 -1.17
CA PHE A 421 -13.20 -11.93 -0.28
C PHE A 421 -13.22 -13.21 0.56
N PRO A 422 -13.78 -13.20 1.78
CA PRO A 422 -14.13 -14.43 2.47
C PRO A 422 -15.08 -15.26 1.61
N ALA A 423 -14.77 -16.55 1.43
CA ALA A 423 -15.60 -17.43 0.62
C ALA A 423 -16.77 -18.02 1.44
N PRO A 424 -17.89 -18.40 0.79
CA PRO A 424 -18.96 -19.13 1.47
C PRO A 424 -18.46 -20.41 2.15
N LYS A 425 -19.02 -20.72 3.33
CA LYS A 425 -18.71 -21.98 4.04
C LYS A 425 -19.17 -23.18 3.21
N GLU A 426 -18.33 -24.21 3.13
CA GLU A 426 -18.70 -25.51 2.58
C GLU A 426 -19.42 -26.35 3.62
N ASN A 427 -18.89 -26.34 4.86
CA ASN A 427 -19.47 -27.02 5.99
C ASN A 427 -19.93 -26.01 7.06
N PRO A 428 -21.24 -25.94 7.37
CA PRO A 428 -21.75 -25.00 8.39
C PRO A 428 -21.27 -25.33 9.81
N ASP A 429 -20.92 -26.59 10.08
CA ASP A 429 -20.59 -27.08 11.42
C ASP A 429 -19.10 -26.91 11.80
N MET A 430 -18.26 -26.55 10.83
CA MET A 430 -16.82 -26.35 11.03
C MET A 430 -16.42 -24.89 10.80
N GLU A 431 -15.45 -24.43 11.58
CA GLU A 431 -14.77 -23.17 11.29
C GLU A 431 -13.82 -23.40 10.11
N GLU A 432 -14.08 -22.69 9.01
CA GLU A 432 -13.31 -22.81 7.77
C GLU A 432 -12.68 -21.47 7.42
N PHE A 433 -11.36 -21.47 7.24
CA PHE A 433 -10.64 -20.30 6.76
C PHE A 433 -10.54 -20.38 5.24
N ARG A 434 -11.38 -19.61 4.55
CA ARG A 434 -11.49 -19.62 3.08
C ARG A 434 -11.49 -18.22 2.49
N THR A 435 -10.70 -18.04 1.45
CA THR A 435 -10.64 -16.80 0.66
C THR A 435 -10.92 -17.10 -0.80
N MET A 436 -11.57 -16.17 -1.48
CA MET A 436 -11.82 -16.25 -2.91
C MET A 436 -11.33 -15.02 -3.68
N TRP A 437 -10.95 -15.25 -4.93
CA TRP A 437 -10.69 -14.21 -5.93
C TRP A 437 -11.61 -14.42 -7.13
N VAL A 438 -11.96 -13.32 -7.78
CA VAL A 438 -12.80 -13.34 -8.99
C VAL A 438 -12.03 -12.72 -10.15
N ILE A 439 -11.98 -13.45 -11.26
CA ILE A 439 -11.28 -13.05 -12.49
C ILE A 439 -12.32 -12.89 -13.60
N GLY A 440 -12.51 -11.69 -14.11
CA GLY A 440 -13.39 -11.41 -15.24
C GLY A 440 -12.75 -11.78 -16.57
N LEU A 441 -13.51 -12.39 -17.48
CA LEU A 441 -13.03 -12.82 -18.78
C LEU A 441 -13.74 -12.08 -19.92
N VAL A 442 -12.96 -11.67 -20.92
CA VAL A 442 -13.47 -11.25 -22.23
C VAL A 442 -13.03 -12.28 -23.27
N LEU A 443 -14.00 -12.85 -23.95
CA LEU A 443 -13.78 -13.86 -24.97
C LEU A 443 -13.61 -13.18 -26.33
N LYS A 444 -12.72 -13.70 -27.18
CA LYS A 444 -12.66 -13.29 -28.59
C LYS A 444 -13.97 -13.70 -29.26
N LYS A 445 -14.55 -12.82 -30.07
CA LYS A 445 -15.66 -13.22 -30.95
C LYS A 445 -15.05 -14.09 -32.06
N PRO A 446 -15.39 -15.38 -32.20
CA PRO A 446 -14.96 -16.13 -33.36
C PRO A 446 -15.66 -15.56 -34.59
N GLU A 447 -14.93 -15.37 -35.69
CA GLU A 447 -15.49 -14.97 -36.99
C GLU A 447 -16.43 -16.05 -37.56
N ASN A 448 -16.32 -17.30 -37.07
CA ASN A 448 -17.18 -18.43 -37.39
C ASN A 448 -17.98 -18.90 -36.17
N SER A 449 -19.29 -18.70 -36.24
CA SER A 449 -20.30 -18.76 -35.17
C SER A 449 -20.62 -20.13 -34.55
N GLU A 450 -19.68 -21.08 -34.47
CA GLU A 450 -19.99 -22.45 -34.00
C GLU A 450 -19.33 -22.89 -32.69
N ILE A 451 -18.43 -22.09 -32.08
CA ILE A 451 -17.82 -22.46 -30.79
C ILE A 451 -18.74 -22.03 -29.64
N LEU A 452 -19.65 -22.94 -29.26
CA LEU A 452 -20.69 -22.73 -28.24
C LEU A 452 -20.22 -22.93 -26.78
N SER A 453 -19.05 -23.50 -26.54
CA SER A 453 -18.49 -23.69 -25.19
C SER A 453 -16.97 -23.57 -25.20
N ILE A 454 -16.43 -22.63 -24.43
CA ILE A 454 -15.01 -22.54 -24.17
C ILE A 454 -14.70 -23.44 -22.98
N ASP A 455 -13.85 -24.43 -23.20
CA ASP A 455 -13.32 -25.27 -22.14
C ASP A 455 -12.04 -24.66 -21.58
N LEU A 456 -12.08 -24.22 -20.32
CA LEU A 456 -10.93 -23.69 -19.57
C LEU A 456 -10.39 -24.69 -18.56
N THR A 457 -10.90 -25.92 -18.55
CA THR A 457 -10.57 -26.94 -17.54
C THR A 457 -9.08 -27.27 -17.54
N TYR A 458 -8.46 -27.38 -18.72
CA TYR A 458 -7.04 -27.66 -18.84
C TYR A 458 -6.17 -26.53 -18.24
N ASP A 459 -6.44 -25.28 -18.60
CA ASP A 459 -5.70 -24.11 -18.10
C ASP A 459 -5.83 -24.00 -16.58
N ILE A 460 -7.04 -24.23 -16.06
CA ILE A 460 -7.35 -24.21 -14.63
C ILE A 460 -6.64 -25.35 -13.88
N GLN A 461 -6.68 -26.58 -14.41
CA GLN A 461 -6.03 -27.72 -13.78
C GLN A 461 -4.51 -27.57 -13.77
N SER A 462 -3.94 -27.14 -14.91
CA SER A 462 -2.50 -26.87 -15.04
C SER A 462 -2.02 -25.82 -14.03
N PHE A 463 -2.79 -24.76 -13.81
CA PHE A 463 -2.52 -23.77 -12.78
C PHE A 463 -2.59 -24.39 -11.37
N THR A 464 -3.66 -25.12 -11.07
CA THR A 464 -3.87 -25.80 -9.77
C THR A 464 -2.70 -26.72 -9.42
N ASP A 465 -2.28 -27.56 -10.36
CA ASP A 465 -1.15 -28.47 -10.20
C ASP A 465 0.18 -27.71 -10.01
N THR A 466 0.34 -26.59 -10.70
CA THR A 466 1.54 -25.74 -10.58
C THR A 466 1.62 -25.11 -9.19
N VAL A 467 0.50 -24.62 -8.64
CA VAL A 467 0.44 -24.05 -7.29
C VAL A 467 0.82 -25.09 -6.24
N TYR A 468 0.20 -26.28 -6.26
CA TYR A 468 0.56 -27.35 -5.33
C TYR A 468 2.03 -27.76 -5.45
N ARG A 469 2.52 -27.97 -6.67
CA ARG A 469 3.91 -28.37 -6.92
C ARG A 469 4.91 -27.35 -6.40
N GLN A 470 4.68 -26.06 -6.64
CA GLN A 470 5.58 -25.01 -6.16
C GLN A 470 5.53 -24.88 -4.63
N ALA A 471 4.35 -24.99 -4.03
CA ALA A 471 4.20 -24.96 -2.57
C ALA A 471 4.89 -26.14 -1.87
N MET A 472 4.80 -27.33 -2.45
CA MET A 472 5.52 -28.53 -1.96
C MET A 472 7.04 -28.34 -2.08
N ASN A 473 7.52 -27.84 -3.22
CA ASN A 473 8.96 -27.60 -3.43
C ASN A 473 9.53 -26.53 -2.49
N SER A 474 8.74 -25.52 -2.13
CA SER A 474 9.14 -24.48 -1.19
C SER A 474 8.88 -24.86 0.28
N LYS A 475 8.41 -26.08 0.56
CA LYS A 475 8.03 -26.55 1.92
C LYS A 475 7.01 -25.65 2.63
N MET A 476 6.16 -24.96 1.86
CA MET A 476 5.08 -24.11 2.39
C MET A 476 3.71 -24.81 2.33
N PHE A 477 3.65 -26.03 1.81
CA PHE A 477 2.42 -26.81 1.75
C PHE A 477 2.23 -27.64 3.01
N GLU A 478 1.08 -27.49 3.65
CA GLU A 478 0.66 -28.29 4.80
C GLU A 478 -0.62 -29.08 4.49
N MET A 479 -0.80 -30.21 5.17
CA MET A 479 -1.95 -31.07 4.96
C MET A 479 -3.25 -30.33 5.32
N GLY A 480 -4.19 -30.31 4.38
CA GLY A 480 -5.47 -29.61 4.51
C GLY A 480 -5.52 -28.24 3.81
N MET A 481 -4.40 -27.70 3.35
CA MET A 481 -4.40 -26.56 2.43
C MET A 481 -4.98 -26.99 1.07
N LYS A 482 -5.94 -26.22 0.55
CA LYS A 482 -6.62 -26.52 -0.71
C LYS A 482 -6.70 -25.29 -1.59
N ILE A 483 -6.60 -25.50 -2.90
CA ILE A 483 -6.96 -24.52 -3.93
C ILE A 483 -7.90 -25.20 -4.95
N THR A 484 -8.99 -24.51 -5.28
CA THR A 484 -9.91 -24.91 -6.35
C THR A 484 -10.24 -23.70 -7.22
N ALA A 485 -10.64 -23.97 -8.45
CA ALA A 485 -10.89 -22.94 -9.45
C ALA A 485 -12.03 -23.40 -10.35
N MET A 486 -12.97 -22.50 -10.63
CA MET A 486 -14.17 -22.82 -11.41
C MET A 486 -14.52 -21.72 -12.40
N HIS A 487 -14.98 -22.11 -13.59
CA HIS A 487 -15.53 -21.19 -14.59
C HIS A 487 -17.03 -21.01 -14.37
N LEU A 488 -17.49 -19.76 -14.35
CA LEU A 488 -18.88 -19.41 -14.12
C LEU A 488 -19.35 -18.35 -15.13
N ARG A 489 -20.62 -18.42 -15.51
CA ARG A 489 -21.30 -17.32 -16.21
C ARG A 489 -21.71 -16.26 -15.19
N ARG A 490 -21.88 -15.02 -15.64
CA ARG A 490 -22.32 -13.90 -14.80
C ARG A 490 -23.56 -14.20 -13.94
N LYS A 491 -24.53 -14.96 -14.49
CA LYS A 491 -25.77 -15.30 -13.77
C LYS A 491 -25.53 -16.24 -12.58
N GLU A 492 -24.52 -17.09 -12.65
CA GLU A 492 -24.18 -18.09 -11.63
C GLU A 492 -23.31 -17.47 -10.52
N LEU A 493 -22.47 -16.49 -10.87
CA LEU A 493 -21.59 -15.81 -9.91
C LEU A 493 -22.33 -15.20 -8.72
N HIS A 494 -23.54 -14.66 -8.94
CA HIS A 494 -24.33 -14.03 -7.87
C HIS A 494 -24.67 -14.98 -6.70
N GLN A 495 -24.62 -16.29 -6.90
CA GLN A 495 -24.90 -17.28 -5.86
C GLN A 495 -23.73 -17.47 -4.88
N LEU A 496 -22.51 -17.08 -5.28
CA LEU A 496 -21.29 -17.26 -4.50
C LEU A 496 -20.79 -15.97 -3.85
N LEU A 497 -21.28 -14.81 -4.28
CA LEU A 497 -20.85 -13.52 -3.73
C LEU A 497 -21.54 -13.23 -2.39
N PRO A 498 -20.80 -12.74 -1.37
CA PRO A 498 -21.39 -12.28 -0.12
C PRO A 498 -22.45 -11.20 -0.35
N HIS A 499 -23.47 -11.15 0.51
CA HIS A 499 -24.56 -10.19 0.40
C HIS A 499 -24.10 -8.72 0.41
N HIS A 500 -23.02 -8.37 1.13
CA HIS A 500 -22.50 -6.99 1.14
C HIS A 500 -21.93 -6.58 -0.22
N VAL A 501 -21.28 -7.49 -0.94
CA VAL A 501 -20.77 -7.26 -2.32
C VAL A 501 -21.92 -7.06 -3.32
N LEU A 502 -23.10 -7.61 -3.02
CA LEU A 502 -24.31 -7.47 -3.83
C LEU A 502 -25.14 -6.22 -3.46
N GLN A 503 -24.95 -5.65 -2.26
CA GLN A 503 -25.78 -4.60 -1.66
C GLN A 503 -25.32 -3.15 -1.94
N ASP A 504 -24.15 -2.92 -2.53
CA ASP A 504 -23.70 -1.58 -2.99
C ASP A 504 -24.71 -0.89 -3.93
N LYS A 505 -25.74 -1.60 -4.38
CA LYS A 505 -26.89 -1.08 -5.13
C LYS A 505 -27.96 -0.34 -4.31
N LYS A 506 -28.09 -0.54 -2.99
CA LYS A 506 -29.26 0.00 -2.25
C LYS A 506 -28.97 1.20 -1.35
N ALA A 507 -27.76 1.36 -0.83
CA ALA A 507 -27.44 2.49 0.04
C ALA A 507 -27.47 3.82 -0.73
N HIS A 508 -26.95 3.86 -1.96
CA HIS A 508 -26.90 5.10 -2.76
C HIS A 508 -28.20 5.45 -3.52
N ALA A 509 -29.17 4.55 -3.57
CA ALA A 509 -30.47 4.82 -4.18
C ALA A 509 -31.53 5.34 -3.17
N THR A 510 -31.26 5.28 -1.87
CA THR A 510 -32.30 5.46 -0.83
C THR A 510 -32.04 6.63 0.14
N GLU A 511 -30.96 7.41 -0.04
CA GLU A 511 -30.73 8.67 0.69
C GLU A 511 -31.02 9.93 -0.15
N GLY A 512 -31.77 9.77 -1.25
CA GLY A 512 -32.50 10.86 -1.87
C GLY A 512 -33.97 10.78 -1.46
N ARG A 513 -34.43 11.74 -0.66
CA ARG A 513 -35.85 12.12 -0.45
C ARG A 513 -36.58 11.44 0.72
N ARG A 514 -36.49 12.06 1.91
CA ARG A 514 -37.62 12.20 2.86
C ARG A 514 -37.52 13.55 3.58
N LEU A 515 -38.15 14.57 3.00
CA LEU A 515 -38.67 15.72 3.74
C LEU A 515 -40.15 15.84 3.37
N THR A 516 -40.95 15.24 4.26
CA THR A 516 -42.34 15.52 4.65
C THR A 516 -43.19 16.43 3.76
N ASP A 517 -44.22 15.82 3.16
CA ASP A 517 -45.50 16.46 2.82
C ASP A 517 -46.31 16.69 4.10
N LEU A 518 -46.76 17.93 4.32
CA LEU A 518 -47.99 18.21 5.08
C LEU A 518 -48.68 19.47 4.52
N ASN A 519 -49.95 19.25 4.17
CA ASN A 519 -51.08 20.18 3.98
C ASN A 519 -51.29 20.89 2.63
N ASP A 520 -52.18 20.28 1.86
CA ASP A 520 -53.10 20.91 0.91
C ASP A 520 -54.06 21.90 1.58
N SER A 521 -54.29 23.06 0.95
CA SER A 521 -55.65 23.50 0.58
C SER A 521 -55.66 24.81 -0.24
N SER A 522 -56.08 24.64 -1.50
CA SER A 522 -57.10 25.46 -2.19
C SER A 522 -56.72 26.75 -2.95
N PHE A 523 -57.32 26.83 -4.15
CA PHE A 523 -57.68 27.98 -5.00
C PHE A 523 -56.66 28.59 -6.00
N ASP A 524 -56.65 27.96 -7.18
CA ASP A 524 -57.04 28.46 -8.52
C ASP A 524 -56.75 29.91 -9.02
N LEU A 525 -56.37 29.92 -10.32
CA LEU A 525 -56.49 30.95 -11.37
C LEU A 525 -55.43 32.07 -11.59
N SER A 526 -54.80 31.91 -12.76
CA SER A 526 -54.66 32.90 -13.85
C SER A 526 -53.59 34.01 -13.80
N ALA A 527 -52.70 33.92 -14.80
CA ALA A 527 -52.28 34.95 -15.77
C ALA A 527 -52.09 36.41 -15.32
N GLY A 528 -50.89 36.95 -15.54
CA GLY A 528 -50.67 38.39 -15.58
C GLY A 528 -49.20 38.77 -15.75
N CYS A 529 -48.91 39.50 -16.82
CA CYS A 529 -47.59 39.90 -17.27
C CYS A 529 -47.01 41.11 -16.50
N GLU A 530 -45.70 41.26 -16.64
CA GLU A 530 -44.94 42.53 -16.74
C GLU A 530 -44.54 43.39 -15.51
N ASN A 531 -43.23 43.69 -15.54
CA ASN A 531 -42.56 44.98 -15.33
C ASN A 531 -41.99 45.40 -13.95
N SER A 532 -40.64 45.36 -13.95
CA SER A 532 -39.70 46.48 -13.70
C SER A 532 -39.49 47.06 -12.29
N MET A 533 -38.22 46.94 -11.87
CA MET A 533 -37.36 47.94 -11.21
C MET A 533 -37.90 48.76 -10.03
N SER A 534 -37.25 48.65 -8.87
CA SER A 534 -36.24 49.62 -8.37
C SER A 534 -36.10 49.58 -6.85
N VAL A 535 -34.86 49.76 -6.39
CA VAL A 535 -34.44 49.99 -4.99
C VAL A 535 -34.86 51.43 -4.58
N PRO A 536 -35.03 51.75 -3.29
CA PRO A 536 -33.87 52.26 -2.52
C PRO A 536 -33.84 51.87 -1.03
N SER A 537 -32.63 52.00 -0.49
CA SER A 537 -32.22 51.98 0.91
C SER A 537 -32.90 53.05 1.80
N SER A 538 -32.99 52.82 3.12
CA SER A 538 -32.17 53.54 4.12
C SER A 538 -32.62 53.33 5.60
N THR A 539 -31.62 53.01 6.43
CA THR A 539 -31.32 53.51 7.80
C THR A 539 -32.35 53.50 8.95
N SER A 540 -31.90 52.93 10.09
CA SER A 540 -31.53 53.62 11.35
C SER A 540 -31.97 52.80 12.59
N THR A 541 -31.03 52.31 13.42
CA THR A 541 -30.69 52.76 14.80
C THR A 541 -31.86 52.70 15.79
N MET A 542 -31.79 52.27 17.07
CA MET A 542 -30.70 52.07 18.03
C MET A 542 -31.33 51.53 19.36
N LYS A 543 -30.45 51.21 20.35
CA LYS A 543 -30.65 51.16 21.82
C LYS A 543 -31.17 49.84 22.45
N THR A 544 -30.34 49.06 23.17
CA THR A 544 -29.83 49.20 24.57
C THR A 544 -30.95 49.13 25.61
N GLY A 545 -30.93 48.35 26.70
CA GLY A 545 -29.93 47.47 27.30
C GLY A 545 -30.43 47.02 28.70
N HIS A 546 -29.59 46.23 29.39
CA HIS A 546 -29.59 45.95 30.85
C HIS A 546 -30.77 45.13 31.44
N THR A 547 -30.67 44.29 32.47
CA THR A 547 -29.65 43.74 33.40
C THR A 547 -30.43 42.76 34.30
N GLY A 548 -29.80 41.74 34.90
CA GLY A 548 -30.37 41.12 36.12
C GLY A 548 -30.03 39.67 36.40
N PHE A 549 -29.05 39.47 37.28
CA PHE A 549 -28.78 38.25 38.05
C PHE A 549 -29.98 37.79 38.90
N ILE A 550 -30.10 36.48 39.17
CA ILE A 550 -30.05 35.85 40.53
C ILE A 550 -30.30 34.32 40.47
N ARG A 551 -29.52 33.61 41.30
CA ARG A 551 -29.56 32.18 41.70
C ARG A 551 -30.88 31.71 42.33
N ARG A 552 -31.26 30.43 42.16
CA ARG A 552 -31.22 29.34 43.19
C ARG A 552 -31.97 28.06 42.76
N THR A 553 -31.23 26.94 42.69
CA THR A 553 -31.34 25.72 43.55
C THR A 553 -32.67 24.92 43.64
N VAL A 554 -32.62 23.68 43.10
CA VAL A 554 -32.99 22.33 43.69
C VAL A 554 -34.44 21.82 43.74
N LEU A 555 -34.68 20.67 43.06
CA LEU A 555 -35.27 19.37 43.51
C LEU A 555 -35.64 18.54 42.25
N GLU A 556 -34.92 17.47 41.90
CA GLU A 556 -35.15 16.04 42.25
C GLU A 556 -36.37 15.35 41.61
N SER A 557 -36.10 14.37 40.75
CA SER A 557 -36.64 12.98 40.71
C SER A 557 -36.36 12.36 39.31
N ASN A 558 -35.43 11.41 39.19
CA ASN A 558 -35.58 9.95 39.30
C ASN A 558 -36.40 9.28 38.16
N GLN A 559 -35.73 8.59 37.23
CA GLN A 559 -35.68 7.11 37.22
C GLN A 559 -34.65 6.56 36.21
N ARG A 560 -33.93 5.53 36.69
CA ARG A 560 -32.87 4.73 36.04
C ARG A 560 -33.43 3.39 35.55
N SER A 561 -32.74 2.81 34.57
CA SER A 561 -32.43 1.36 34.47
C SER A 561 -31.16 1.21 33.61
N ASN A 562 -29.96 1.03 34.17
CA ASN A 562 -29.32 -0.20 34.68
C ASN A 562 -29.01 -1.25 33.59
N ILE A 563 -27.71 -1.47 33.33
CA ILE A 563 -26.97 -2.74 33.51
C ILE A 563 -25.47 -2.43 33.31
N PHE A 564 -24.70 -2.37 34.40
CA PHE A 564 -23.28 -2.72 34.48
C PHE A 564 -22.86 -2.82 35.96
N PHE A 565 -22.11 -3.89 36.26
CA PHE A 565 -21.39 -4.27 37.49
C PHE A 565 -22.13 -4.95 38.66
N GLU A 566 -21.77 -6.23 38.86
CA GLU A 566 -21.47 -6.91 40.13
C GLU A 566 -20.45 -8.04 39.81
N LEU A 567 -19.44 -8.44 40.59
CA LEU A 567 -18.80 -7.93 41.80
C LEU A 567 -17.51 -8.76 41.99
N THR A 568 -16.41 -8.09 42.27
CA THR A 568 -15.17 -8.66 42.80
C THR A 568 -15.35 -8.98 44.28
N LYS A 569 -15.43 -10.26 44.67
CA LYS A 569 -15.30 -10.70 46.09
C LYS A 569 -15.08 -12.21 46.13
N LEU A 570 -13.85 -12.66 46.32
CA LEU A 570 -13.52 -13.86 47.12
C LEU A 570 -11.99 -14.07 47.18
N HIS A 571 -11.38 -13.60 48.27
CA HIS A 571 -10.12 -14.10 48.78
C HIS A 571 -10.21 -14.12 50.32
N VAL A 572 -9.74 -15.23 50.90
CA VAL A 572 -9.40 -15.47 52.33
C VAL A 572 -10.46 -16.16 53.23
N LEU A 573 -10.09 -17.40 53.61
CA LEU A 573 -10.50 -18.33 54.71
C LEU A 573 -11.15 -19.61 54.18
N PHE A 574 -10.44 -20.73 54.09
CA PHE A 574 -10.14 -21.60 55.24
C PHE A 574 -8.83 -22.39 55.09
N SER A 575 -8.11 -22.51 56.20
CA SER A 575 -6.92 -23.33 56.40
C SER A 575 -7.25 -24.80 56.70
N SER A 576 -6.40 -25.69 56.19
CA SER A 576 -5.81 -26.88 56.84
C SER A 576 -6.70 -27.97 57.45
N ILE A 577 -6.73 -29.15 56.80
CA ILE A 577 -6.67 -30.46 57.48
C ILE A 577 -5.67 -31.38 56.75
N ILE A 578 -4.51 -31.57 57.39
CA ILE A 578 -3.71 -32.80 57.62
C ILE A 578 -3.35 -33.68 56.38
N SER A 579 -2.11 -33.70 55.85
CA SER A 579 -0.80 -34.25 56.35
C SER A 579 -0.48 -35.67 55.82
N PRO A 580 0.76 -36.21 55.88
CA PRO A 580 1.71 -36.22 54.76
C PRO A 580 2.41 -37.59 54.59
N LYS A 581 3.36 -37.71 53.65
CA LYS A 581 4.61 -38.45 53.94
C LYS A 581 5.77 -37.99 53.06
N THR A 582 6.79 -37.55 53.77
CA THR A 582 8.04 -36.91 53.38
C THR A 582 9.18 -37.89 53.08
N LYS A 583 10.17 -37.35 52.33
CA LYS A 583 11.64 -37.54 52.44
C LYS A 583 12.27 -38.81 51.85
N LYS A 584 13.16 -38.61 50.87
CA LYS A 584 14.61 -38.94 50.87
C LYS A 584 15.24 -38.38 49.59
N LEU A 585 16.09 -37.35 49.66
CA LEU A 585 17.55 -37.35 49.85
C LEU A 585 18.36 -37.76 48.59
N PHE A 586 19.19 -36.78 48.15
CA PHE A 586 20.54 -36.88 47.55
C PHE A 586 20.81 -37.88 46.41
N ALA A 587 21.31 -37.34 45.29
CA ALA A 587 22.66 -37.57 44.74
C ALA A 587 22.68 -37.59 43.20
N SER A 588 23.42 -36.66 42.60
CA SER A 588 24.20 -36.95 41.39
C SER A 588 25.35 -37.90 41.79
N PRO A 589 25.89 -38.79 40.93
CA PRO A 589 26.71 -38.32 39.81
C PRO A 589 26.76 -39.24 38.56
N SER A 590 27.21 -38.62 37.46
CA SER A 590 28.01 -39.12 36.33
C SER A 590 28.17 -40.62 35.97
N SER A 591 28.23 -40.80 34.65
CA SER A 591 29.20 -41.60 33.87
C SER A 591 28.90 -43.05 33.42
N LEU A 592 28.89 -43.16 32.08
CA LEU A 592 29.52 -44.16 31.20
C LEU A 592 29.01 -45.61 31.10
N CYS A 593 29.01 -46.06 29.82
CA CYS A 593 29.17 -47.43 29.29
C CYS A 593 27.96 -48.37 29.41
N LEU A 594 27.66 -49.30 28.49
CA LEU A 594 28.18 -49.76 27.19
C LEU A 594 27.23 -50.91 26.74
N TYR A 595 27.24 -51.26 25.45
CA TYR A 595 26.71 -52.49 24.81
C TYR A 595 25.18 -52.73 24.84
N GLY A 596 24.53 -53.28 23.81
CA GLY A 596 24.97 -53.96 22.59
C GLY A 596 23.79 -54.07 21.60
N HIS A 597 24.05 -54.02 20.29
CA HIS A 597 24.14 -55.16 19.38
C HIS A 597 22.79 -55.78 18.95
N SER A 598 22.43 -55.56 17.69
CA SER A 598 22.13 -56.60 16.68
C SER A 598 21.50 -55.93 15.43
N MET A 599 22.20 -55.80 14.28
CA MET A 599 22.26 -56.77 13.14
C MET A 599 20.94 -56.76 12.33
N LEU A 600 20.84 -56.64 10.99
CA LEU A 600 21.66 -56.89 9.79
C LEU A 600 21.30 -55.80 8.73
N MET A 601 22.23 -55.20 7.98
CA MET A 601 22.89 -55.69 6.74
C MET A 601 21.95 -56.06 5.58
N CYS A 602 21.92 -55.24 4.52
CA CYS A 602 22.52 -55.62 3.22
C CYS A 602 22.64 -54.43 2.25
N HIS A 603 23.88 -54.12 1.90
CA HIS A 603 24.29 -53.30 0.75
C HIS A 603 23.99 -54.02 -0.57
N PHE A 604 23.72 -53.26 -1.65
CA PHE A 604 24.53 -53.37 -2.88
C PHE A 604 24.38 -52.12 -3.76
N THR A 605 25.54 -51.65 -4.23
CA THR A 605 25.79 -50.49 -5.09
C THR A 605 25.84 -50.83 -6.59
N ARG A 606 25.53 -49.82 -7.41
CA ARG A 606 26.07 -49.47 -8.77
C ARG A 606 25.64 -50.26 -10.02
N LYS A 607 25.12 -49.51 -11.00
CA LYS A 607 25.60 -49.32 -12.41
C LYS A 607 24.80 -48.15 -13.03
N LYS A 608 25.45 -47.13 -13.64
CA LYS A 608 25.55 -46.87 -15.11
C LYS A 608 24.21 -47.13 -15.83
N GLU A 609 23.56 -46.19 -16.50
CA GLU A 609 24.02 -45.12 -17.41
C GLU A 609 23.43 -43.73 -17.13
#